data_AF-A0A660ZXJ1-F1
#
_entry.id   AF-A0A660ZXJ1-F1
#
_cell.length_a   1.000
_cell.length_b   1.000
_cell.length_c   1.000
_cell.angle_alpha   90.00
_cell.angle_beta   90.00
_cell.angle_gamma   90.00
#
_symmetry.space_group_name_H-M   'P 1'
#
loop_
_entity.id
_entity.type
_entity.pdbx_description
1 polymer ?
#
loop_
_entity_poly.entity_id
_entity_poly.type
_entity_poly.pdbx_seq_one_letter_code
_entity_poly.pdbx_strand_id
1 'polypeptide(L)'
;MPANMKNNRVDLSNIALITEEDAQRLSKYIVRENDIVYSRRGDVTQKALIREKEAGYFCGTGCLLLRPGKKFDARFLTNYLSTEKIRSWIVSQAIGATMPNLNTGILSSIPFHGPEKEEQEKIANVLSAIEDKIELNNHINTELEAMAKTLYDYWFIQFDFPDANGKPYKISGGKMVYNQTLKREIPEGWRDCQFGDHVTFKRGISYKSGDIQDDGVPFINLNSFSLSGEFKLEGTKYYNGKFKPESKLAVGGLVIAITDVTRNADIIGKAFVIPDIFDEMPLISCDVACVSSKTFGAAYLEQLFNSESYHKYIKHYASGTLVLHLDLNGVKWFKTYQPPKKLLEKYDQHCNSLFKQRDIVLTENVYLEALRDWLLPMLMNGQVTVK
;
A
#
# COMPACT_ATOMS: atom_id res chain seq x y z
N MET A 1 8.34 -17.50 -1.43
CA MET A 1 8.13 -17.74 -2.89
C MET A 1 8.30 -16.40 -3.62
N PRO A 2 8.26 -16.31 -4.97
CA PRO A 2 8.33 -15.01 -5.66
C PRO A 2 7.33 -13.98 -5.14
N ALA A 3 6.08 -14.40 -4.91
CA ALA A 3 5.03 -13.55 -4.37
C ALA A 3 5.31 -12.99 -2.95
N ASN A 4 6.32 -13.49 -2.24
CA ASN A 4 6.71 -13.03 -0.91
C ASN A 4 7.99 -12.16 -0.94
N MET A 5 8.32 -11.57 -2.09
CA MET A 5 9.45 -10.66 -2.22
C MET A 5 8.93 -9.29 -2.64
N LYS A 6 9.21 -8.28 -1.81
CA LYS A 6 8.81 -6.89 -2.08
C LYS A 6 9.93 -5.97 -1.64
N ASN A 7 10.31 -5.01 -2.49
CA ASN A 7 11.31 -3.98 -2.19
C ASN A 7 12.61 -4.56 -1.60
N ASN A 8 13.14 -5.62 -2.21
CA ASN A 8 14.35 -6.31 -1.75
C ASN A 8 14.26 -6.95 -0.33
N ARG A 9 13.05 -7.13 0.21
CA ARG A 9 12.77 -7.77 1.50
C ARG A 9 11.79 -8.93 1.35
N VAL A 10 11.77 -9.79 2.38
CA VAL A 10 10.79 -10.87 2.50
C VAL A 10 9.49 -10.28 3.05
N ASP A 11 8.39 -10.50 2.33
CA ASP A 11 7.04 -10.18 2.80
C ASP A 11 6.44 -11.40 3.51
N LEU A 12 6.27 -11.26 4.83
CA LEU A 12 5.79 -12.32 5.72
C LEU A 12 4.26 -12.39 5.82
N SER A 13 3.52 -11.43 5.26
CA SER A 13 2.07 -11.30 5.44
C SER A 13 1.28 -12.54 5.03
N ASN A 14 1.73 -13.26 4.00
CA ASN A 14 1.07 -14.43 3.44
C ASN A 14 2.07 -15.54 3.09
N ILE A 15 2.98 -15.85 4.02
CA ILE A 15 3.97 -16.91 3.78
C ILE A 15 3.35 -18.31 3.92
N ALA A 16 3.70 -19.20 2.99
CA ALA A 16 3.27 -20.59 3.05
C ALA A 16 4.03 -21.36 4.14
N LEU A 17 3.32 -22.22 4.87
CA LEU A 17 3.87 -23.11 5.89
C LEU A 17 4.03 -24.53 5.34
N ILE A 18 5.02 -25.26 5.85
CA ILE A 18 5.26 -26.68 5.52
C ILE A 18 5.23 -27.52 6.80
N THR A 19 5.04 -28.83 6.65
CA THR A 19 5.12 -29.77 7.78
C THR A 19 6.56 -29.96 8.23
N GLU A 20 6.74 -30.45 9.46
CA GLU A 20 8.07 -30.76 10.01
C GLU A 20 8.80 -31.84 9.18
N GLU A 21 8.07 -32.83 8.68
CA GLU A 21 8.61 -33.87 7.80
C GLU A 21 9.17 -33.28 6.50
N ASP A 22 8.43 -32.35 5.89
CA ASP A 22 8.89 -31.63 4.71
C ASP A 22 10.09 -30.72 5.03
N ALA A 23 10.10 -30.08 6.20
CA ALA A 23 11.22 -29.24 6.63
C ALA A 23 12.52 -30.06 6.75
N GLN A 24 12.47 -31.26 7.33
CA GLN A 24 13.62 -32.17 7.42
C GLN A 24 14.09 -32.61 6.03
N ARG A 25 13.15 -33.03 5.18
CA ARG A 25 13.43 -33.48 3.79
C ARG A 25 14.01 -32.38 2.91
N LEU A 26 13.58 -31.13 3.12
CA LEU A 26 13.95 -29.95 2.32
C LEU A 26 15.08 -29.12 2.96
N SER A 27 15.72 -29.60 4.02
CA SER A 27 16.75 -28.90 4.80
C SER A 27 17.87 -28.24 3.97
N LYS A 28 18.20 -28.78 2.80
CA LYS A 28 19.17 -28.17 1.86
C LYS A 28 18.74 -26.82 1.27
N TYR A 29 17.46 -26.49 1.33
CA TYR A 29 16.88 -25.23 0.84
C TYR A 29 16.67 -24.21 1.95
N ILE A 30 17.11 -24.51 3.17
CA ILE A 30 17.07 -23.56 4.28
C ILE A 30 17.97 -22.37 3.95
N VAL A 31 17.37 -21.18 4.01
CA VAL A 31 18.07 -19.91 3.82
C VAL A 31 18.72 -19.49 5.12
N ARG A 32 19.83 -18.77 4.99
CA ARG A 32 20.61 -18.24 6.11
C ARG A 32 20.68 -16.73 5.95
N GLU A 33 20.97 -16.05 7.05
CA GLU A 33 21.29 -14.62 6.99
C GLU A 33 22.34 -14.34 5.91
N ASN A 34 22.14 -13.26 5.16
CA ASN A 34 22.93 -12.83 4.01
C ASN A 34 22.77 -13.67 2.73
N ASP A 35 21.92 -14.69 2.72
CA ASP A 35 21.44 -15.26 1.47
C ASP A 35 20.54 -14.26 0.73
N ILE A 36 20.47 -14.37 -0.59
CA ILE A 36 19.56 -13.63 -1.44
C ILE A 36 18.64 -14.64 -2.12
N VAL A 37 17.34 -14.55 -1.84
CA VAL A 37 16.33 -15.30 -2.59
C VAL A 37 15.99 -14.49 -3.83
N TYR A 38 16.05 -15.12 -4.99
CA TYR A 38 15.87 -14.45 -6.29
C TYR A 38 14.75 -15.13 -7.07
N SER A 39 13.94 -14.38 -7.80
CA SER A 39 12.80 -14.92 -8.53
C SER A 39 13.27 -15.76 -9.72
N ARG A 40 12.77 -17.00 -9.84
CA ARG A 40 13.06 -17.86 -10.98
C ARG A 40 12.12 -17.60 -12.15
N ARG A 41 10.86 -17.24 -11.89
CA ARG A 41 9.76 -17.20 -12.88
C ARG A 41 8.82 -16.04 -12.59
N GLY A 42 8.17 -15.54 -13.63
CA GLY A 42 7.29 -14.38 -13.54
C GLY A 42 8.11 -13.10 -13.64
N ASP A 43 8.04 -12.24 -12.62
CA ASP A 43 8.96 -11.11 -12.52
C ASP A 43 10.35 -11.63 -12.10
N VAL A 44 11.20 -11.83 -13.09
CA VAL A 44 12.57 -12.31 -12.94
C VAL A 44 13.53 -11.27 -12.36
N THR A 45 13.06 -10.09 -11.95
CA THR A 45 13.91 -9.07 -11.31
C THR A 45 13.72 -9.01 -9.79
N GLN A 46 12.69 -9.68 -9.28
CA GLN A 46 12.39 -9.72 -7.85
C GLN A 46 13.43 -10.51 -7.08
N LYS A 47 13.76 -9.98 -5.91
CA LYS A 47 14.72 -10.57 -4.97
C LYS A 47 14.41 -10.12 -3.55
N ALA A 48 14.93 -10.85 -2.58
CA ALA A 48 14.89 -10.49 -1.18
C ALA A 48 16.21 -10.87 -0.51
N LEU A 49 16.78 -9.93 0.26
CA LEU A 49 17.87 -10.20 1.19
C LEU A 49 17.31 -10.88 2.43
N ILE A 50 17.89 -12.00 2.83
CA ILE A 50 17.56 -12.72 4.06
C ILE A 50 18.31 -12.07 5.23
N ARG A 51 17.57 -11.58 6.21
CA ARG A 51 18.11 -11.06 7.47
C ARG A 51 17.98 -12.13 8.55
N GLU A 52 18.45 -11.80 9.76
CA GLU A 52 18.39 -12.70 10.91
C GLU A 52 16.98 -13.23 11.17
N LYS A 53 15.95 -12.38 11.02
CA LYS A 53 14.54 -12.75 11.27
C LYS A 53 13.99 -13.83 10.31
N GLU A 54 14.56 -13.96 9.11
CA GLU A 54 14.15 -14.99 8.14
C GLU A 54 15.15 -16.15 8.03
N ALA A 55 16.22 -16.15 8.82
CA ALA A 55 17.14 -17.29 8.87
C ALA A 55 16.37 -18.54 9.34
N GLY A 56 16.57 -19.66 8.64
CA GLY A 56 15.81 -20.90 8.90
C GLY A 56 14.60 -21.10 8.00
N TYR A 57 14.21 -20.09 7.21
CA TYR A 57 13.10 -20.20 6.26
C TYR A 57 13.53 -21.02 5.03
N PHE A 58 12.60 -21.32 4.12
CA PHE A 58 12.88 -22.13 2.92
C PHE A 58 12.83 -21.32 1.64
N CYS A 59 13.84 -21.52 0.78
CA CYS A 59 13.79 -21.04 -0.60
C CYS A 59 12.83 -21.92 -1.41
N GLY A 60 11.66 -21.37 -1.75
CA GLY A 60 10.65 -22.07 -2.56
C GLY A 60 11.12 -22.42 -3.97
N THR A 61 10.47 -23.38 -4.62
CA THR A 61 10.84 -23.90 -5.96
C THR A 61 10.73 -22.89 -7.09
N GLY A 62 9.90 -21.86 -6.92
CA GLY A 62 9.80 -20.70 -7.82
C GLY A 62 10.93 -19.69 -7.67
N CYS A 63 11.90 -19.94 -6.79
CA CYS A 63 13.03 -19.07 -6.51
C CYS A 63 14.38 -19.76 -6.82
N LEU A 64 15.42 -18.95 -6.87
CA LEU A 64 16.82 -19.31 -6.88
C LEU A 64 17.45 -18.80 -5.59
N LEU A 65 18.30 -19.62 -4.97
CA LEU A 65 19.07 -19.23 -3.80
C LEU A 65 20.44 -18.74 -4.26
N LEU A 66 20.76 -17.48 -3.99
CA LEU A 66 22.06 -16.89 -4.26
C LEU A 66 22.77 -16.67 -2.93
N ARG A 67 23.89 -17.35 -2.73
CA ARG A 67 24.74 -17.21 -1.54
C ARG A 67 26.00 -16.44 -1.93
N PRO A 68 26.15 -15.18 -1.50
CA PRO A 68 27.32 -14.37 -1.83
C PRO A 68 28.62 -15.05 -1.36
N GLY A 69 29.63 -15.09 -2.22
CA GLY A 69 30.96 -15.58 -1.88
C GLY A 69 31.76 -14.56 -1.06
N LYS A 70 32.98 -14.94 -0.65
CA LYS A 70 33.86 -14.10 0.18
C LYS A 70 34.21 -12.72 -0.39
N LYS A 71 33.99 -12.49 -1.69
CA LYS A 71 34.27 -11.23 -2.40
C LYS A 71 33.11 -10.23 -2.39
N PHE A 72 31.94 -10.63 -1.88
CA PHE A 72 30.73 -9.84 -1.96
C PHE A 72 30.12 -9.59 -0.59
N ASP A 73 29.75 -8.35 -0.30
CA ASP A 73 28.77 -8.03 0.73
C ASP A 73 27.36 -8.27 0.17
N ALA A 74 26.51 -8.95 0.94
CA ALA A 74 25.17 -9.35 0.48
C ALA A 74 24.22 -8.16 0.28
N ARG A 75 24.34 -7.13 1.14
CA ARG A 75 23.51 -5.92 1.08
C ARG A 75 23.91 -5.08 -0.13
N PHE A 76 25.22 -4.92 -0.37
CA PHE A 76 25.73 -4.29 -1.57
C PHE A 76 25.29 -5.04 -2.82
N LEU A 77 25.47 -6.36 -2.87
CA LEU A 77 25.07 -7.16 -4.03
C LEU A 77 23.57 -7.07 -4.30
N THR A 78 22.74 -7.03 -3.25
CA THR A 78 21.29 -6.82 -3.39
C THR A 78 20.99 -5.47 -4.04
N ASN A 79 21.66 -4.39 -3.62
CA ASN A 79 21.53 -3.06 -4.22
C ASN A 79 22.05 -3.03 -5.67
N TYR A 80 23.20 -3.65 -5.94
CA TYR A 80 23.75 -3.77 -7.29
C TYR A 80 22.78 -4.46 -8.26
N LEU A 81 22.17 -5.56 -7.82
CA LEU A 81 21.14 -6.30 -8.55
C LEU A 81 19.82 -5.51 -8.71
N SER A 82 19.65 -4.38 -8.01
CA SER A 82 18.52 -3.46 -8.17
C SER A 82 18.77 -2.36 -9.20
N THR A 83 20.00 -2.15 -9.63
CA THR A 83 20.31 -1.10 -10.62
C THR A 83 19.62 -1.39 -11.96
N GLU A 84 19.14 -0.35 -12.62
CA GLU A 84 18.40 -0.52 -13.89
C GLU A 84 19.24 -1.22 -14.96
N LYS A 85 20.55 -0.91 -15.02
CA LYS A 85 21.48 -1.61 -15.90
C LYS A 85 21.46 -3.13 -15.71
N ILE A 86 21.47 -3.60 -14.46
CA ILE A 86 21.50 -5.04 -14.15
C ILE A 86 20.10 -5.65 -14.29
N ARG A 87 19.04 -4.95 -13.90
CA ARG A 87 17.65 -5.39 -14.13
C ARG A 87 17.40 -5.62 -15.63
N SER A 88 17.73 -4.63 -16.46
CA SER A 88 17.65 -4.72 -17.93
C SER A 88 18.49 -5.88 -18.49
N TRP A 89 19.71 -6.08 -17.98
CA TRP A 89 20.53 -7.22 -18.38
C TRP A 89 19.85 -8.55 -18.03
N ILE A 90 19.35 -8.73 -16.80
CA ILE A 90 18.68 -9.96 -16.35
C ILE A 90 17.44 -10.26 -17.20
N VAL A 91 16.63 -9.25 -17.49
CA VAL A 91 15.45 -9.39 -18.37
C VAL A 91 15.89 -9.83 -19.77
N SER A 92 16.96 -9.26 -20.33
CA SER A 92 17.47 -9.65 -21.66
C SER A 92 18.00 -11.10 -21.74
N GLN A 93 18.45 -11.66 -20.62
CA GLN A 93 18.99 -13.03 -20.54
C GLN A 93 17.91 -14.06 -20.16
N ALA A 94 16.74 -13.63 -19.73
CA ALA A 94 15.68 -14.53 -19.31
C ALA A 94 15.17 -15.38 -20.48
N ILE A 95 14.91 -16.66 -20.21
CA ILE A 95 14.50 -17.62 -21.23
C ILE A 95 12.98 -17.76 -21.21
N GLY A 96 12.38 -17.88 -22.39
CA GLY A 96 10.95 -18.15 -22.56
C GLY A 96 10.16 -16.91 -22.96
N ALA A 97 9.50 -16.97 -24.11
CA ALA A 97 8.80 -15.83 -24.71
C ALA A 97 7.54 -15.40 -23.92
N THR A 98 6.80 -16.35 -23.36
CA THR A 98 5.53 -16.09 -22.65
C THR A 98 5.70 -15.96 -21.14
N MET A 99 6.66 -16.67 -20.55
CA MET A 99 6.94 -16.63 -19.12
C MET A 99 8.46 -16.61 -18.91
N PRO A 100 9.05 -15.44 -18.68
CA PRO A 100 10.47 -15.31 -18.40
C PRO A 100 10.90 -16.22 -17.26
N ASN A 101 11.97 -16.97 -17.48
CA ASN A 101 12.53 -17.90 -16.50
C ASN A 101 14.06 -17.78 -16.44
N LEU A 102 14.58 -17.72 -15.21
CA LEU A 102 16.02 -17.74 -14.93
C LEU A 102 16.51 -19.14 -14.56
N ASN A 103 17.79 -19.38 -14.81
CA ASN A 103 18.54 -20.52 -14.28
C ASN A 103 19.78 -20.02 -13.53
N THR A 104 20.45 -20.92 -12.80
CA THR A 104 21.63 -20.56 -12.01
C THR A 104 22.81 -20.11 -12.86
N GLY A 105 22.93 -20.62 -14.10
CA GLY A 105 23.98 -20.21 -15.04
C GLY A 105 23.86 -18.74 -15.43
N ILE A 106 22.63 -18.27 -15.70
CA ILE A 106 22.37 -16.85 -16.02
C ILE A 106 22.76 -15.97 -14.83
N LEU A 107 22.27 -16.28 -13.62
CA LEU A 107 22.63 -15.49 -12.43
C LEU A 107 24.13 -15.51 -12.14
N SER A 108 24.81 -16.62 -12.40
CA SER A 108 26.27 -16.73 -12.23
C SER A 108 27.05 -15.93 -13.27
N SER A 109 26.41 -15.54 -14.38
CA SER A 109 27.03 -14.79 -15.48
C SER A 109 26.78 -13.28 -15.41
N ILE A 110 26.15 -12.81 -14.32
CA ILE A 110 25.88 -11.38 -14.13
C ILE A 110 27.22 -10.62 -14.18
N PRO A 111 27.35 -9.63 -15.09
CA PRO A 111 28.57 -8.85 -15.16
C PRO A 111 28.75 -8.09 -13.84
N PHE A 112 29.95 -8.11 -13.29
CA PHE A 112 30.28 -7.37 -12.09
C PHE A 112 31.42 -6.41 -12.35
N HIS A 113 31.13 -5.13 -12.18
CA HIS A 113 32.10 -4.04 -12.17
C HIS A 113 31.78 -3.17 -10.97
N GLY A 114 32.50 -3.39 -9.88
CA GLY A 114 32.27 -2.74 -8.61
C GLY A 114 33.51 -2.81 -7.73
N PRO A 115 33.48 -2.16 -6.56
CA PRO A 115 34.65 -2.06 -5.70
C PRO A 115 34.91 -3.38 -4.95
N GLU A 116 36.08 -3.48 -4.32
CA GLU A 116 36.43 -4.60 -3.44
C GLU A 116 35.54 -4.66 -2.20
N LYS A 117 35.47 -5.84 -1.55
CA LYS A 117 34.49 -6.11 -0.50
C LYS A 117 34.47 -5.09 0.65
N GLU A 118 35.63 -4.63 1.10
CA GLU A 118 35.70 -3.64 2.20
C GLU A 118 34.95 -2.35 1.86
N GLU A 119 35.08 -1.88 0.62
CA GLU A 119 34.36 -0.69 0.17
C GLU A 119 32.88 -1.00 -0.08
N GLN A 120 32.54 -2.20 -0.57
CA GLN A 120 31.16 -2.65 -0.65
C GLN A 120 30.46 -2.61 0.72
N GLU A 121 31.15 -3.01 1.79
CA GLU A 121 30.62 -2.98 3.16
C GLU A 121 30.33 -1.54 3.62
N LYS A 122 31.21 -0.57 3.31
CA LYS A 122 30.97 0.86 3.61
C LYS A 122 29.76 1.41 2.85
N ILE A 123 29.68 1.14 1.55
CA ILE A 123 28.54 1.53 0.71
C ILE A 123 27.24 0.90 1.23
N ALA A 124 27.29 -0.40 1.52
CA ALA A 124 26.17 -1.16 2.07
C ALA A 124 25.66 -0.58 3.38
N ASN A 125 26.55 -0.15 4.29
CA ASN A 125 26.16 0.45 5.55
C ASN A 125 25.34 1.74 5.35
N VAL A 126 25.77 2.62 4.43
CA VAL A 126 25.05 3.86 4.12
C VAL A 126 23.69 3.56 3.50
N LEU A 127 23.63 2.70 2.49
CA LEU A 127 22.37 2.36 1.81
C LEU A 127 21.41 1.61 2.73
N SER A 128 21.92 0.75 3.62
CA SER A 128 21.09 0.04 4.59
C SER A 128 20.41 0.99 5.57
N ALA A 129 21.10 2.07 6.00
CA ALA A 129 20.48 3.07 6.88
C ALA A 129 19.30 3.79 6.20
N ILE A 130 19.39 4.08 4.89
CA ILE A 130 18.29 4.66 4.12
C ILE A 130 17.13 3.68 4.03
N GLU A 131 17.43 2.42 3.70
CA GLU A 131 16.43 1.36 3.59
C GLU A 131 15.70 1.07 4.91
N ASP A 132 16.44 1.04 6.02
CA ASP A 132 15.88 0.83 7.36
C ASP A 132 14.98 1.99 7.76
N LYS A 133 15.31 3.22 7.35
CA LYS A 133 14.45 4.39 7.54
C LYS A 133 13.16 4.30 6.71
N ILE A 134 13.22 3.83 5.46
CA ILE A 134 12.02 3.58 4.64
C ILE A 134 11.13 2.50 5.27
N GLU A 135 11.71 1.41 5.77
CA GLU A 135 10.98 0.33 6.46
C GLU A 135 10.29 0.86 7.73
N LEU A 136 11.01 1.65 8.54
CA LEU A 136 10.45 2.30 9.73
C LEU A 136 9.31 3.25 9.37
N ASN A 137 9.47 4.04 8.32
CA ASN A 137 8.45 4.96 7.83
C ASN A 137 7.19 4.22 7.36
N ASN A 138 7.35 3.11 6.62
CA ASN A 138 6.21 2.27 6.24
C ASN A 138 5.49 1.70 7.48
N HIS A 139 6.23 1.27 8.50
CA HIS A 139 5.64 0.83 9.78
C HIS A 139 4.90 1.97 10.49
N ILE A 140 5.46 3.18 10.53
CA ILE A 140 4.78 4.36 11.10
C ILE A 140 3.45 4.60 10.38
N ASN A 141 3.42 4.53 9.05
CA ASN A 141 2.18 4.70 8.29
C ASN A 141 1.13 3.62 8.64
N THR A 142 1.54 2.35 8.77
CA THR A 142 0.65 1.27 9.22
C THR A 142 0.05 1.56 10.61
N GLU A 143 0.87 2.03 11.55
CA GLU A 143 0.39 2.38 12.90
C GLU A 143 -0.55 3.61 12.90
N LEU A 144 -0.27 4.63 12.08
CA LEU A 144 -1.14 5.81 11.95
C LEU A 144 -2.54 5.42 11.43
N GLU A 145 -2.61 4.54 10.44
CA GLU A 145 -3.88 4.00 9.93
C GLU A 145 -4.60 3.15 11.01
N ALA A 146 -3.87 2.31 11.74
CA ALA A 146 -4.41 1.53 12.85
C ALA A 146 -4.96 2.43 13.98
N MET A 147 -4.30 3.55 14.28
CA MET A 147 -4.76 4.53 15.27
C MET A 147 -6.07 5.20 14.81
N ALA A 148 -6.17 5.62 13.55
CA ALA A 148 -7.39 6.21 13.00
C ALA A 148 -8.57 5.22 13.06
N LYS A 149 -8.34 3.98 12.64
CA LYS A 149 -9.34 2.90 12.72
C LYS A 149 -9.76 2.60 14.16
N THR A 150 -8.81 2.51 15.09
CA THR A 150 -9.10 2.23 16.50
C THR A 150 -9.96 3.33 17.11
N LEU A 151 -9.64 4.60 16.80
CA LEU A 151 -10.44 5.73 17.24
C LEU A 151 -11.86 5.69 16.66
N TYR A 152 -11.99 5.37 15.37
CA TYR A 152 -13.29 5.19 14.72
C TYR A 152 -14.12 4.09 15.39
N ASP A 153 -13.51 2.92 15.61
CA ASP A 153 -14.18 1.79 16.25
C ASP A 153 -14.65 2.16 17.66
N TYR A 154 -13.80 2.84 18.43
CA TYR A 154 -14.16 3.29 19.78
C TYR A 154 -15.33 4.29 19.76
N TRP A 155 -15.27 5.31 18.89
CA TRP A 155 -16.25 6.40 18.91
C TRP A 155 -17.57 6.07 18.23
N PHE A 156 -17.54 5.31 17.13
CA PHE A 156 -18.70 5.13 16.26
C PHE A 156 -19.22 3.68 16.23
N ILE A 157 -18.39 2.69 16.54
CA ILE A 157 -18.85 1.28 16.58
C ILE A 157 -19.21 0.87 18.01
N GLN A 158 -18.34 1.18 18.97
CA GLN A 158 -18.53 0.89 20.39
C GLN A 158 -19.34 2.00 21.11
N PHE A 159 -19.44 3.18 20.49
CA PHE A 159 -20.12 4.37 21.01
C PHE A 159 -19.49 4.95 22.29
N ASP A 160 -18.19 4.77 22.46
CA ASP A 160 -17.39 5.28 23.57
C ASP A 160 -16.64 6.57 23.18
N PHE A 161 -17.32 7.45 22.44
CA PHE A 161 -16.85 8.81 22.22
C PHE A 161 -16.79 9.60 23.54
N PRO A 162 -15.96 10.65 23.65
CA PRO A 162 -15.87 11.45 24.87
C PRO A 162 -17.18 12.21 25.13
N ASP A 163 -17.73 12.02 26.33
CA ASP A 163 -18.87 12.78 26.84
C ASP A 163 -18.49 14.23 27.23
N ALA A 164 -19.42 14.96 27.86
CA ALA A 164 -19.19 16.34 28.29
C ALA A 164 -18.02 16.51 29.29
N ASN A 165 -17.64 15.45 30.00
CA ASN A 165 -16.53 15.43 30.96
C ASN A 165 -15.28 14.75 30.37
N GLY A 166 -15.30 14.37 29.09
CA GLY A 166 -14.22 13.65 28.42
C GLY A 166 -14.14 12.16 28.75
N LYS A 167 -15.14 11.58 29.43
CA LYS A 167 -15.18 10.14 29.74
C LYS A 167 -15.82 9.35 28.58
N PRO A 168 -15.51 8.05 28.43
CA PRO A 168 -16.15 7.20 27.41
C PRO A 168 -17.67 7.12 27.61
N TYR A 169 -18.45 7.53 26.61
CA TYR A 169 -19.90 7.73 26.74
C TYR A 169 -20.64 6.46 27.21
N LYS A 170 -20.53 5.36 26.49
CA LYS A 170 -21.32 4.15 26.76
C LYS A 170 -20.89 3.49 28.07
N ILE A 171 -19.59 3.30 28.29
CA ILE A 171 -19.05 2.70 29.52
C ILE A 171 -19.37 3.55 30.76
N SER A 172 -19.46 4.88 30.61
CA SER A 172 -19.83 5.78 31.71
C SER A 172 -21.34 5.87 31.97
N GLY A 173 -22.15 4.98 31.38
CA GLY A 173 -23.60 4.93 31.57
C GLY A 173 -24.39 5.83 30.62
N GLY A 174 -23.81 6.23 29.49
CA GLY A 174 -24.49 6.97 28.44
C GLY A 174 -25.72 6.24 27.93
N LYS A 175 -26.83 6.97 27.76
CA LYS A 175 -28.13 6.39 27.41
C LYS A 175 -28.14 5.91 25.96
N MET A 176 -28.49 4.63 25.78
CA MET A 176 -28.68 4.02 24.47
C MET A 176 -30.18 3.88 24.17
N VAL A 177 -30.56 4.04 22.91
CA VAL A 177 -31.95 3.92 22.44
C VAL A 177 -32.02 2.97 21.24
N TYR A 178 -33.01 2.09 21.23
CA TYR A 178 -33.21 1.17 20.11
C TYR A 178 -33.75 1.91 18.89
N ASN A 179 -33.00 1.90 17.79
CA ASN A 179 -33.41 2.47 16.52
C ASN A 179 -34.06 1.39 15.64
N GLN A 180 -35.34 1.59 15.29
CA GLN A 180 -36.12 0.63 14.51
C GLN A 180 -35.61 0.47 13.07
N THR A 181 -35.13 1.55 12.45
CA THR A 181 -34.61 1.53 11.07
C THR A 181 -33.32 0.72 10.96
N LEU A 182 -32.38 0.97 11.88
CA LEU A 182 -31.06 0.33 11.90
C LEU A 182 -31.07 -1.02 12.64
N LYS A 183 -32.15 -1.35 13.34
CA LYS A 183 -32.32 -2.58 14.13
C LYS A 183 -31.21 -2.81 15.14
N ARG A 184 -30.76 -1.74 15.79
CA ARG A 184 -29.71 -1.75 16.82
C ARG A 184 -29.89 -0.60 17.80
N GLU A 185 -29.23 -0.72 18.94
CA GLU A 185 -29.07 0.41 19.84
C GLU A 185 -28.06 1.42 19.29
N ILE A 186 -28.40 2.70 19.42
CA ILE A 186 -27.55 3.85 19.12
C ILE A 186 -27.61 4.85 20.28
N PRO A 187 -26.62 5.75 20.43
CA PRO A 187 -26.63 6.76 21.49
C PRO A 187 -27.86 7.66 21.42
N GLU A 188 -28.39 8.07 22.58
CA GLU A 188 -29.50 9.02 22.63
C GLU A 188 -29.13 10.32 21.89
N GLY A 189 -30.06 10.80 21.06
CA GLY A 189 -29.89 12.01 20.25
C GLY A 189 -29.24 11.77 18.88
N TRP A 190 -28.69 10.57 18.62
CA TRP A 190 -28.26 10.19 17.27
C TRP A 190 -29.49 9.81 16.44
N ARG A 191 -29.44 10.09 15.14
CA ARG A 191 -30.54 9.81 14.20
C ARG A 191 -30.08 8.87 13.11
N ASP A 192 -30.94 7.96 12.69
CA ASP A 192 -30.72 7.24 11.43
C ASP A 192 -30.85 8.17 10.23
N CYS A 193 -30.11 7.88 9.17
CA CYS A 193 -30.15 8.62 7.92
C CYS A 193 -29.89 7.73 6.70
N GLN A 194 -30.33 8.22 5.55
CA GLN A 194 -30.05 7.65 4.25
C GLN A 194 -28.73 8.24 3.75
N PHE A 195 -27.71 7.42 3.58
CA PHE A 195 -26.36 7.90 3.33
C PHE A 195 -26.26 8.72 2.04
N GLY A 196 -27.01 8.36 0.99
CA GLY A 196 -27.08 9.07 -0.28
C GLY A 196 -27.54 10.53 -0.20
N ASP A 197 -28.25 10.93 0.85
CA ASP A 197 -28.67 12.32 1.04
C ASP A 197 -27.51 13.23 1.48
N HIS A 198 -26.41 12.63 1.93
CA HIS A 198 -25.27 13.33 2.51
C HIS A 198 -24.03 13.28 1.63
N VAL A 199 -24.00 12.47 0.56
CA VAL A 199 -22.81 12.28 -0.28
C VAL A 199 -23.13 12.44 -1.77
N THR A 200 -22.19 13.03 -2.49
CA THR A 200 -22.22 13.13 -3.95
C THR A 200 -20.96 12.54 -4.55
N PHE A 201 -21.08 12.00 -5.77
CA PHE A 201 -19.98 11.33 -6.46
C PHE A 201 -19.66 12.04 -7.78
N LYS A 202 -18.36 12.15 -8.08
CA LYS A 202 -17.85 12.54 -9.39
C LYS A 202 -16.90 11.46 -9.90
N ARG A 203 -17.28 10.78 -10.97
CA ARG A 203 -16.43 9.75 -11.60
C ARG A 203 -15.20 10.40 -12.23
N GLY A 204 -14.10 9.66 -12.24
CA GLY A 204 -12.88 10.06 -12.92
C GLY A 204 -12.97 9.98 -14.44
N ILE A 205 -11.85 10.31 -15.09
CA ILE A 205 -11.75 10.42 -16.54
C ILE A 205 -11.49 9.05 -17.18
N SER A 206 -12.07 8.82 -18.36
CA SER A 206 -11.69 7.71 -19.23
C SER A 206 -10.30 7.94 -19.83
N TYR A 207 -9.58 6.86 -20.07
CA TYR A 207 -8.22 6.89 -20.58
C TYR A 207 -7.95 5.67 -21.47
N LYS A 208 -6.93 5.79 -22.33
CA LYS A 208 -6.35 4.68 -23.08
C LYS A 208 -4.98 4.36 -22.50
N SER A 209 -4.48 3.15 -22.75
CA SER A 209 -3.14 2.75 -22.28
C SER A 209 -2.03 3.69 -22.76
N GLY A 210 -2.16 4.28 -23.95
CA GLY A 210 -1.18 5.25 -24.46
C GLY A 210 -1.21 6.62 -23.77
N ASP A 211 -2.25 6.95 -23.00
CA ASP A 211 -2.32 8.19 -22.22
C ASP A 211 -1.52 8.08 -20.91
N ILE A 212 -1.16 6.85 -20.50
CA ILE A 212 -0.40 6.57 -19.28
C ILE A 212 1.08 6.48 -19.61
N GLN A 213 1.88 7.31 -18.95
CA GLN A 213 3.32 7.44 -19.17
C GLN A 213 4.07 7.44 -17.82
N ASP A 214 5.39 7.55 -17.88
CA ASP A 214 6.26 7.66 -16.71
C ASP A 214 6.32 9.09 -16.13
N ASP A 215 5.77 10.07 -16.85
CA ASP A 215 5.67 11.48 -16.49
C ASP A 215 4.27 12.05 -16.76
N GLY A 216 4.00 13.26 -16.24
CA GLY A 216 2.74 13.96 -16.42
C GLY A 216 1.99 14.20 -15.12
N VAL A 217 0.66 14.28 -15.20
CA VAL A 217 -0.18 14.56 -14.02
C VAL A 217 -0.38 13.28 -13.21
N PRO A 218 -0.19 13.27 -11.88
CA PRO A 218 -0.45 12.10 -11.04
C PRO A 218 -1.88 11.58 -11.25
N PHE A 219 -2.00 10.27 -11.40
CA PHE A 219 -3.22 9.61 -11.84
C PHE A 219 -3.59 8.46 -10.90
N ILE A 220 -4.52 8.75 -10.00
CA ILE A 220 -5.07 7.81 -9.05
C ILE A 220 -5.99 6.84 -9.79
N ASN A 221 -5.69 5.55 -9.66
CA ASN A 221 -6.39 4.47 -10.34
C ASN A 221 -6.65 3.32 -9.39
N LEU A 222 -7.23 2.22 -9.90
CA LEU A 222 -7.55 1.06 -9.08
C LEU A 222 -6.33 0.49 -8.32
N ASN A 223 -5.14 0.51 -8.92
CA ASN A 223 -3.92 -0.01 -8.29
C ASN A 223 -3.41 0.84 -7.14
N SER A 224 -3.86 2.10 -7.04
CA SER A 224 -3.58 3.00 -5.92
C SER A 224 -4.28 2.57 -4.62
N PHE A 225 -5.15 1.56 -4.66
CA PHE A 225 -5.81 0.99 -3.48
C PHE A 225 -5.12 -0.31 -3.05
N SER A 226 -4.86 -0.46 -1.76
CA SER A 226 -4.57 -1.76 -1.16
C SER A 226 -5.85 -2.60 -1.03
N LEU A 227 -5.71 -3.88 -0.71
CA LEU A 227 -6.86 -4.74 -0.40
C LEU A 227 -7.59 -4.30 0.89
N SER A 228 -6.90 -3.64 1.83
CA SER A 228 -7.52 -3.07 3.02
C SER A 228 -8.24 -1.75 2.74
N GLY A 229 -7.88 -1.06 1.65
CA GLY A 229 -8.40 0.25 1.25
C GLY A 229 -7.42 1.40 1.42
N GLU A 230 -6.23 1.14 1.98
CA GLU A 230 -5.15 2.12 2.17
C GLU A 230 -4.58 2.61 0.84
N PHE A 231 -4.06 3.84 0.84
CA PHE A 231 -3.37 4.41 -0.31
C PHE A 231 -2.05 3.67 -0.59
N LYS A 232 -1.82 3.35 -1.87
CA LYS A 232 -0.58 2.77 -2.39
C LYS A 232 0.06 3.69 -3.41
N LEU A 233 1.18 4.30 -3.02
CA LEU A 233 1.91 5.20 -3.89
C LEU A 233 2.41 4.51 -5.17
N GLU A 234 2.92 3.29 -5.07
CA GLU A 234 3.49 2.53 -6.22
C GLU A 234 2.42 2.13 -7.25
N GLY A 235 1.15 2.17 -6.86
CA GLY A 235 0.01 1.96 -7.75
C GLY A 235 -0.38 3.20 -8.56
N THR A 236 0.12 4.38 -8.16
CA THR A 236 -0.14 5.65 -8.85
C THR A 236 0.59 5.67 -10.19
N LYS A 237 -0.07 6.23 -11.21
CA LYS A 237 0.47 6.38 -12.56
C LYS A 237 0.53 7.85 -12.93
N TYR A 238 1.05 8.17 -14.11
CA TYR A 238 1.00 9.53 -14.65
C TYR A 238 0.19 9.58 -15.94
N TYR A 239 -0.55 10.66 -16.13
CA TYR A 239 -1.47 10.86 -17.24
C TYR A 239 -1.07 12.09 -18.06
N ASN A 240 -0.88 11.88 -19.37
CA ASN A 240 -0.54 12.91 -20.37
C ASN A 240 -1.62 13.12 -21.43
N GLY A 241 -2.78 12.46 -21.29
CA GLY A 241 -3.91 12.65 -22.20
C GLY A 241 -4.62 14.00 -22.00
N LYS A 242 -5.68 14.22 -22.78
CA LYS A 242 -6.46 15.46 -22.68
C LYS A 242 -7.43 15.40 -21.50
N PHE A 243 -7.37 16.39 -20.62
CA PHE A 243 -8.29 16.56 -19.51
C PHE A 243 -8.74 18.02 -19.37
N LYS A 244 -9.80 18.25 -18.61
CA LYS A 244 -10.24 19.60 -18.23
C LYS A 244 -9.65 19.97 -16.87
N PRO A 245 -9.20 21.21 -16.63
CA PRO A 245 -8.59 21.61 -15.35
C PRO A 245 -9.45 21.27 -14.13
N GLU A 246 -10.77 21.40 -14.23
CA GLU A 246 -11.72 21.06 -13.15
C GLU A 246 -11.82 19.56 -12.83
N SER A 247 -11.18 18.69 -13.61
CA SER A 247 -11.07 17.26 -13.31
C SER A 247 -10.01 16.96 -12.26
N LYS A 248 -9.07 17.87 -12.02
CA LYS A 248 -8.08 17.73 -10.95
C LYS A 248 -8.76 17.78 -9.59
N LEU A 249 -8.28 16.95 -8.66
CA LEU A 249 -8.80 16.87 -7.30
C LEU A 249 -7.91 17.65 -6.34
N ALA A 250 -8.55 18.40 -5.45
CA ALA A 250 -7.84 19.02 -4.34
C ALA A 250 -7.29 17.95 -3.39
N VAL A 251 -6.13 18.24 -2.81
CA VAL A 251 -5.54 17.51 -1.69
C VAL A 251 -6.56 17.39 -0.55
N GLY A 252 -6.56 16.24 0.13
CA GLY A 252 -7.56 15.93 1.16
C GLY A 252 -8.91 15.51 0.60
N GLY A 253 -9.05 15.39 -0.73
CA GLY A 253 -10.21 14.78 -1.37
C GLY A 253 -10.32 13.29 -1.03
N LEU A 254 -11.55 12.81 -0.81
CA LEU A 254 -11.83 11.40 -0.59
C LEU A 254 -12.13 10.70 -1.91
N VAL A 255 -11.50 9.56 -2.16
CA VAL A 255 -11.77 8.73 -3.33
C VAL A 255 -12.27 7.35 -2.92
N ILE A 256 -13.14 6.77 -3.75
CA ILE A 256 -13.70 5.42 -3.58
C ILE A 256 -13.48 4.60 -4.84
N ALA A 257 -13.06 3.34 -4.69
CA ALA A 257 -12.95 2.39 -5.78
C ALA A 257 -14.35 1.94 -6.25
N ILE A 258 -14.61 2.11 -7.55
CA ILE A 258 -15.90 1.76 -8.17
C ILE A 258 -15.77 0.68 -9.24
N THR A 259 -14.55 0.19 -9.45
CA THR A 259 -14.21 -0.98 -10.25
C THR A 259 -13.40 -1.94 -9.38
N ASP A 260 -13.46 -3.25 -9.65
CA ASP A 260 -12.64 -4.25 -8.99
C ASP A 260 -12.31 -5.40 -9.96
N VAL A 261 -11.09 -5.94 -9.88
CA VAL A 261 -10.60 -7.07 -10.68
C VAL A 261 -10.30 -8.31 -9.84
N THR A 262 -10.50 -8.22 -8.53
CA THR A 262 -10.41 -9.34 -7.59
C THR A 262 -11.64 -10.23 -7.72
N ARG A 263 -11.48 -11.52 -7.41
CA ARG A 263 -12.59 -12.48 -7.52
C ARG A 263 -13.70 -12.24 -6.50
N ASN A 264 -13.37 -11.67 -5.35
CA ASN A 264 -14.29 -11.52 -4.21
C ASN A 264 -14.77 -10.08 -3.99
N ALA A 265 -14.45 -9.18 -4.91
CA ALA A 265 -14.72 -7.75 -4.78
C ALA A 265 -14.05 -7.13 -3.53
N ASP A 266 -12.78 -7.49 -3.27
CA ASP A 266 -12.04 -7.11 -2.06
C ASP A 266 -11.72 -5.60 -1.98
N ILE A 267 -11.67 -4.92 -3.13
CA ILE A 267 -11.34 -3.49 -3.25
C ILE A 267 -12.61 -2.64 -3.49
N ILE A 268 -13.69 -3.22 -4.03
CA ILE A 268 -14.89 -2.44 -4.38
C ILE A 268 -15.43 -1.67 -3.18
N GLY A 269 -15.70 -0.38 -3.37
CA GLY A 269 -16.24 0.49 -2.32
C GLY A 269 -15.24 0.87 -1.23
N LYS A 270 -13.98 0.42 -1.29
CA LYS A 270 -12.90 0.90 -0.42
C LYS A 270 -12.52 2.33 -0.76
N ALA A 271 -12.02 3.07 0.22
CA ALA A 271 -11.74 4.49 0.07
C ALA A 271 -10.46 4.90 0.80
N PHE A 272 -9.83 5.97 0.31
CA PHE A 272 -8.78 6.67 1.06
C PHE A 272 -8.83 8.17 0.83
N VAL A 273 -8.31 8.94 1.78
CA VAL A 273 -8.08 10.38 1.61
C VAL A 273 -6.78 10.59 0.83
N ILE A 274 -6.85 11.31 -0.29
CA ILE A 274 -5.70 11.61 -1.14
C ILE A 274 -4.63 12.34 -0.30
N PRO A 275 -3.42 11.78 -0.18
CA PRO A 275 -2.34 12.39 0.60
C PRO A 275 -1.74 13.61 -0.11
N ASP A 276 -1.25 14.57 0.68
CA ASP A 276 -0.57 15.79 0.21
C ASP A 276 0.91 15.54 -0.12
N ILE A 277 1.16 14.71 -1.12
CA ILE A 277 2.52 14.26 -1.49
C ILE A 277 2.87 14.53 -2.96
N PHE A 278 1.92 15.11 -3.71
CA PHE A 278 2.05 15.33 -5.14
C PHE A 278 2.39 16.80 -5.42
N ASP A 279 3.35 17.05 -6.32
CA ASP A 279 3.72 18.40 -6.74
C ASP A 279 2.57 19.15 -7.44
N GLU A 280 1.61 18.41 -7.99
CA GLU A 280 0.39 18.96 -8.57
C GLU A 280 -0.85 18.12 -8.23
N MET A 281 -2.02 18.76 -8.29
CA MET A 281 -3.31 18.11 -8.00
C MET A 281 -3.56 16.89 -8.91
N PRO A 282 -3.85 15.71 -8.35
CA PRO A 282 -4.01 14.50 -9.13
C PRO A 282 -5.31 14.46 -9.91
N LEU A 283 -5.31 13.66 -10.96
CA LEU A 283 -6.50 13.18 -11.68
C LEU A 283 -6.90 11.80 -11.14
N ILE A 284 -8.16 11.43 -11.33
CA ILE A 284 -8.68 10.08 -11.02
C ILE A 284 -9.15 9.39 -12.30
N SER A 285 -8.91 8.09 -12.39
CA SER A 285 -9.39 7.24 -13.47
C SER A 285 -10.89 6.95 -13.40
N CYS A 286 -11.48 6.45 -14.48
CA CYS A 286 -12.88 6.02 -14.53
C CYS A 286 -13.22 4.85 -13.57
N ASP A 287 -12.21 4.18 -13.02
CA ASP A 287 -12.31 3.12 -12.02
C ASP A 287 -12.46 3.64 -10.59
N VAL A 288 -12.40 4.96 -10.42
CA VAL A 288 -12.43 5.67 -9.14
C VAL A 288 -13.45 6.81 -9.21
N ALA A 289 -14.10 7.09 -8.10
CA ALA A 289 -14.93 8.28 -7.94
C ALA A 289 -14.42 9.13 -6.77
N CYS A 290 -14.48 10.45 -6.94
CA CYS A 290 -14.36 11.40 -5.83
C CYS A 290 -15.69 11.44 -5.07
N VAL A 291 -15.60 11.45 -3.75
CA VAL A 291 -16.72 11.55 -2.82
C VAL A 291 -16.69 12.93 -2.16
N SER A 292 -17.84 13.60 -2.10
CA SER A 292 -17.99 14.87 -1.41
C SER A 292 -19.17 14.80 -0.46
N SER A 293 -19.03 15.37 0.74
CA SER A 293 -20.09 15.42 1.73
C SER A 293 -20.15 16.79 2.40
N LYS A 294 -21.36 17.25 2.71
CA LYS A 294 -21.60 18.43 3.57
C LYS A 294 -21.81 18.06 5.03
N THR A 295 -21.96 16.77 5.33
CA THR A 295 -22.35 16.28 6.66
C THR A 295 -21.22 15.51 7.32
N PHE A 296 -20.56 14.64 6.58
CA PHE A 296 -19.51 13.77 7.10
C PHE A 296 -18.13 14.27 6.66
N GLY A 297 -17.17 14.17 7.58
CA GLY A 297 -15.77 14.41 7.28
C GLY A 297 -15.15 13.32 6.43
N ALA A 298 -14.09 13.66 5.69
CA ALA A 298 -13.36 12.72 4.86
C ALA A 298 -12.77 11.56 5.68
N ALA A 299 -12.21 11.85 6.87
CA ALA A 299 -11.65 10.84 7.75
C ALA A 299 -12.70 9.84 8.26
N TYR A 300 -13.89 10.33 8.60
CA TYR A 300 -14.99 9.45 9.03
C TYR A 300 -15.45 8.56 7.88
N LEU A 301 -15.61 9.14 6.69
CA LEU A 301 -16.06 8.42 5.51
C LEU A 301 -15.05 7.36 5.05
N GLU A 302 -13.75 7.66 5.09
CA GLU A 302 -12.68 6.70 4.82
C GLU A 302 -12.81 5.46 5.71
N GLN A 303 -12.93 5.64 7.04
CA GLN A 303 -13.07 4.53 7.97
C GLN A 303 -14.41 3.79 7.81
N LEU A 304 -15.51 4.51 7.55
CA LEU A 304 -16.81 3.89 7.27
C LEU A 304 -16.73 3.00 6.03
N PHE A 305 -16.17 3.51 4.93
CA PHE A 305 -16.04 2.78 3.68
C PHE A 305 -15.08 1.59 3.76
N ASN A 306 -14.06 1.69 4.60
CA ASN A 306 -13.13 0.59 4.84
C ASN A 306 -13.63 -0.42 5.89
N SER A 307 -14.67 -0.08 6.65
CA SER A 307 -15.25 -0.96 7.68
C SER A 307 -15.80 -2.27 7.09
N GLU A 308 -15.63 -3.35 7.84
CA GLU A 308 -16.10 -4.68 7.43
C GLU A 308 -17.61 -4.71 7.19
N SER A 309 -18.40 -4.02 8.02
CA SER A 309 -19.86 -3.96 7.89
C SER A 309 -20.30 -3.29 6.59
N TYR A 310 -19.68 -2.16 6.23
CA TYR A 310 -20.02 -1.46 5.00
C TYR A 310 -19.55 -2.26 3.79
N HIS A 311 -18.32 -2.78 3.82
CA HIS A 311 -17.77 -3.52 2.69
C HIS A 311 -18.57 -4.81 2.39
N LYS A 312 -19.01 -5.53 3.43
CA LYS A 312 -19.96 -6.66 3.28
C LYS A 312 -21.27 -6.24 2.62
N TYR A 313 -21.78 -5.04 2.92
CA TYR A 313 -22.98 -4.51 2.28
C TYR A 313 -22.73 -4.15 0.82
N ILE A 314 -21.75 -3.28 0.55
CA ILE A 314 -21.61 -2.59 -0.73
C ILE A 314 -21.25 -3.53 -1.89
N LYS A 315 -20.53 -4.62 -1.61
CA LYS A 315 -20.12 -5.59 -2.65
C LYS A 315 -21.30 -6.26 -3.36
N HIS A 316 -22.48 -6.32 -2.74
CA HIS A 316 -23.69 -6.86 -3.39
C HIS A 316 -24.22 -5.95 -4.51
N TYR A 317 -23.75 -4.71 -4.59
CA TYR A 317 -24.08 -3.75 -5.65
C TYR A 317 -22.98 -3.68 -6.71
N ALA A 318 -22.00 -4.58 -6.66
CA ALA A 318 -21.01 -4.76 -7.72
C ALA A 318 -21.47 -5.87 -8.67
N SER A 319 -21.29 -5.67 -9.98
CA SER A 319 -21.69 -6.63 -11.00
C SER A 319 -20.65 -6.74 -12.12
N GLY A 320 -20.52 -7.94 -12.70
CA GLY A 320 -19.54 -8.25 -13.75
C GLY A 320 -18.97 -9.66 -13.60
N THR A 321 -18.21 -10.13 -14.59
CA THR A 321 -17.62 -11.49 -14.58
C THR A 321 -16.12 -11.47 -14.28
N LEU A 322 -15.36 -10.68 -15.03
CA LEU A 322 -13.90 -10.52 -14.86
C LEU A 322 -13.53 -9.18 -14.21
N VAL A 323 -14.34 -8.17 -14.48
CA VAL A 323 -14.21 -6.82 -13.94
C VAL A 323 -15.56 -6.49 -13.35
N LEU A 324 -15.59 -6.18 -12.06
CA LEU A 324 -16.77 -5.79 -11.31
C LEU A 324 -16.89 -4.28 -11.34
N HIS A 325 -18.10 -3.78 -11.55
CA HIS A 325 -18.41 -2.34 -11.48
C HIS A 325 -19.49 -2.09 -10.44
N LEU A 326 -19.27 -1.06 -9.63
CA LEU A 326 -20.18 -0.65 -8.57
C LEU A 326 -21.33 0.19 -9.13
N ASP A 327 -22.57 -0.23 -8.84
CA ASP A 327 -23.71 0.67 -8.89
C ASP A 327 -23.64 1.63 -7.70
N LEU A 328 -23.32 2.90 -7.99
CA LEU A 328 -23.24 3.96 -6.98
C LEU A 328 -24.58 4.22 -6.27
N ASN A 329 -25.72 3.76 -6.82
CA ASN A 329 -26.98 3.80 -6.08
C ASN A 329 -26.95 2.87 -4.85
N GLY A 330 -26.16 1.80 -4.86
CA GLY A 330 -25.90 0.99 -3.68
C GLY A 330 -25.38 1.82 -2.51
N VAL A 331 -24.42 2.73 -2.76
CA VAL A 331 -23.93 3.64 -1.72
C VAL A 331 -25.04 4.58 -1.24
N LYS A 332 -25.89 5.06 -2.17
CA LYS A 332 -27.01 5.92 -1.81
C LYS A 332 -28.04 5.22 -0.94
N TRP A 333 -28.28 3.93 -1.15
CA TRP A 333 -29.25 3.10 -0.41
C TRP A 333 -28.74 2.61 0.94
N PHE A 334 -27.46 2.80 1.24
CA PHE A 334 -26.90 2.46 2.54
C PHE A 334 -27.59 3.26 3.66
N LYS A 335 -28.08 2.55 4.69
CA LYS A 335 -28.67 3.16 5.89
C LYS A 335 -27.67 3.15 7.02
N THR A 336 -27.50 4.29 7.67
CA THR A 336 -26.56 4.45 8.78
C THR A 336 -27.12 5.43 9.82
N TYR A 337 -26.34 5.76 10.83
CA TYR A 337 -26.63 6.87 11.74
C TYR A 337 -25.79 8.10 11.38
N GLN A 338 -26.28 9.28 11.77
CA GLN A 338 -25.57 10.54 11.70
C GLN A 338 -25.08 10.93 13.11
N PRO A 339 -23.76 10.86 13.38
CA PRO A 339 -23.22 11.36 14.64
C PRO A 339 -23.36 12.90 14.75
N PRO A 340 -23.34 13.47 15.96
CA PRO A 340 -23.38 14.91 16.15
C PRO A 340 -22.25 15.62 15.41
N LYS A 341 -22.56 16.75 14.76
CA LYS A 341 -21.59 17.52 13.96
C LYS A 341 -20.29 17.84 14.72
N LYS A 342 -20.40 18.30 15.98
CA LYS A 342 -19.24 18.60 16.83
C LYS A 342 -18.35 17.38 17.08
N LEU A 343 -18.93 16.19 17.15
CA LEU A 343 -18.18 14.96 17.34
C LEU A 343 -17.42 14.57 16.07
N LEU A 344 -18.05 14.69 14.91
CA LEU A 344 -17.40 14.51 13.61
C LEU A 344 -16.25 15.51 13.42
N GLU A 345 -16.48 16.79 13.71
CA GLU A 345 -15.44 17.83 13.65
C GLU A 345 -14.25 17.51 14.56
N LYS A 346 -14.49 17.02 15.78
CA LYS A 346 -13.43 16.59 16.71
C LYS A 346 -12.67 15.38 16.19
N TYR A 347 -13.38 14.40 15.65
CA TYR A 347 -12.77 13.20 15.07
C TYR A 347 -11.87 13.56 13.88
N ASP A 348 -12.37 14.40 12.96
CA ASP A 348 -11.59 14.88 11.82
C ASP A 348 -10.34 15.63 12.27
N GLN A 349 -10.41 16.44 13.34
CA GLN A 349 -9.22 17.13 13.88
C GLN A 349 -8.12 16.14 14.33
N HIS A 350 -8.51 15.05 14.99
CA HIS A 350 -7.57 14.00 15.37
C HIS A 350 -6.98 13.31 14.14
N CYS A 351 -7.83 12.84 13.21
CA CYS A 351 -7.38 12.14 12.02
C CYS A 351 -6.55 13.02 11.07
N ASN A 352 -6.89 14.30 10.91
CA ASN A 352 -6.10 15.23 10.11
C ASN A 352 -4.67 15.38 10.65
N SER A 353 -4.47 15.24 11.96
CA SER A 353 -3.13 15.26 12.55
C SER A 353 -2.35 13.98 12.25
N LEU A 354 -3.04 12.84 12.11
CA LEU A 354 -2.44 11.57 11.66
C LEU A 354 -2.14 11.61 10.16
N PHE A 355 -3.05 12.12 9.34
CA PHE A 355 -2.85 12.27 7.89
C PHE A 355 -1.67 13.18 7.57
N LYS A 356 -1.50 14.28 8.30
CA LYS A 356 -0.30 15.13 8.13
C LYS A 356 1.00 14.38 8.41
N GLN A 357 1.04 13.53 9.44
CA GLN A 357 2.22 12.71 9.74
C GLN A 357 2.45 11.67 8.65
N ARG A 358 1.38 11.01 8.20
CA ARG A 358 1.43 10.06 7.09
C ARG A 358 2.00 10.71 5.84
N ASP A 359 1.52 11.90 5.48
CA ASP A 359 1.94 12.61 4.28
C ASP A 359 3.43 13.00 4.38
N ILE A 360 3.91 13.48 5.53
CA ILE A 360 5.34 13.74 5.79
C ILE A 360 6.19 12.48 5.56
N VAL A 361 5.76 11.36 6.13
CA VAL A 361 6.48 10.08 6.07
C VAL A 361 6.48 9.51 4.64
N LEU A 362 5.38 9.65 3.90
CA LEU A 362 5.29 9.29 2.49
C LEU A 362 6.22 10.15 1.62
N THR A 363 6.24 11.47 1.82
CA THR A 363 7.16 12.38 1.11
C THR A 363 8.61 12.05 1.43
N GLU A 364 8.93 11.76 2.69
CA GLU A 364 10.28 11.34 3.11
C GLU A 364 10.68 10.05 2.40
N ASN A 365 9.78 9.07 2.28
CA ASN A 365 10.07 7.83 1.55
C ASN A 365 10.40 8.08 0.08
N VAL A 366 9.63 8.93 -0.61
CA VAL A 366 9.93 9.30 -2.01
C VAL A 366 11.33 9.90 -2.13
N TYR A 367 11.70 10.80 -1.23
CA TYR A 367 13.03 11.40 -1.21
C TYR A 367 14.13 10.36 -0.93
N LEU A 368 13.94 9.48 0.06
CA LEU A 368 14.91 8.47 0.44
C LEU A 368 15.14 7.44 -0.67
N GLU A 369 14.09 7.04 -1.39
CA GLU A 369 14.20 6.16 -2.55
C GLU A 369 15.01 6.81 -3.67
N ALA A 370 14.69 8.06 -4.01
CA ALA A 370 15.45 8.82 -5.01
C ALA A 370 16.91 9.01 -4.59
N LEU A 371 17.16 9.31 -3.31
CA LEU A 371 18.50 9.48 -2.75
C LEU A 371 19.30 8.18 -2.82
N ARG A 372 18.70 7.03 -2.46
CA ARG A 372 19.33 5.71 -2.56
C ARG A 372 19.75 5.41 -3.99
N ASP A 373 18.84 5.60 -4.93
CA ASP A 373 19.03 5.26 -6.35
C ASP A 373 20.08 6.18 -7.00
N TRP A 374 20.17 7.43 -6.54
CA TRP A 374 21.22 8.36 -6.94
C TRP A 374 22.58 8.05 -6.29
N LEU A 375 22.62 7.73 -4.99
CA LEU A 375 23.86 7.52 -4.23
C LEU A 375 24.65 6.30 -4.70
N LEU A 376 23.97 5.18 -4.97
CA LEU A 376 24.63 3.93 -5.33
C LEU A 376 25.62 4.07 -6.50
N PRO A 377 25.25 4.61 -7.68
CA PRO A 377 26.20 4.77 -8.78
C PRO A 377 27.34 5.76 -8.44
N MET A 378 27.08 6.84 -7.69
CA MET A 378 28.08 7.82 -7.28
C MET A 378 29.12 7.24 -6.31
N LEU A 379 28.68 6.36 -5.42
CA LEU A 379 29.56 5.63 -4.51
C LEU A 379 30.37 4.57 -5.26
N MET A 380 29.74 3.83 -6.17
CA MET A 380 30.41 2.80 -6.96
C MET A 380 31.48 3.32 -7.91
N ASN A 381 31.31 4.53 -8.45
CA ASN A 381 32.28 5.14 -9.36
C ASN A 381 33.28 6.08 -8.67
N GLY A 382 33.22 6.18 -7.34
CA GLY A 382 34.14 6.97 -6.52
C GLY A 382 33.92 8.49 -6.61
N GLN A 383 32.84 8.98 -7.23
CA GLN A 383 32.49 10.40 -7.22
C GLN A 383 32.09 10.88 -5.81
N VAL A 384 31.57 9.98 -4.99
CA VAL A 384 31.31 10.18 -3.56
C VAL A 384 32.03 9.08 -2.78
N THR A 385 32.52 9.41 -1.59
CA THR A 385 33.18 8.44 -0.69
C THR A 385 32.53 8.47 0.68
N VAL A 386 32.48 7.31 1.34
CA VAL A 386 32.08 7.19 2.73
C VAL A 386 33.33 7.33 3.59
N LYS A 387 33.32 8.29 4.53
CA LYS A 387 34.44 8.54 5.43
C LYS A 387 34.54 7.54 6.56
#